data_AF-A0A380FD19-F1
#
_entry.id   AF-A0A380FD19-F1
#
_cell.length_a   1.000
_cell.length_b   1.000
_cell.length_c   1.000
_cell.angle_alpha   90.00
_cell.angle_beta   90.00
_cell.angle_gamma   90.00
#
_symmetry.space_group_name_H-M   'P 1'
#
loop_
_entity.id
_entity.type
_entity.pdbx_description
1 polymer ?
#
loop_
_entity_poly.entity_id
_entity_poly.type
_entity_poly.pdbx_seq_one_letter_code
_entity_poly.pdbx_strand_id
1 'polypeptide(L)'
;MSNSKTQCIKQGFDYRTADNNYSDVKSFVEVHIEQGKVLETEQKTIGIVEGIVGQKRYTINLKGEANHAGTTPMGLRRDAVVAFSKIAVALTERAEEIGDPLVITFGRVDPVPNTVNVVPGEVTFSIDCRHINQAELDQFAAEIDTCIKQISKEQGVACDIDLWMDEAPTLMDERLVGEITKAAEQVVGQADCKVMPSGAGHDSQIFAKYVPTAMMFVPSINGVSHNVEEETKLDDLVKGIEVLKQVLYQLAYEE
;
A
#
# COMPACT_ATOMS: atom_id res chain seq x y z
N MET A 1 -5.55 -2.41 -19.03
CA MET A 1 -6.46 -1.40 -18.46
C MET A 1 -7.33 -0.66 -19.50
N SER A 2 -7.24 -0.91 -20.81
CA SER A 2 -7.97 -0.13 -21.85
C SER A 2 -9.45 -0.49 -22.07
N ASN A 3 -9.94 -1.61 -21.54
CA ASN A 3 -11.31 -2.08 -21.82
C ASN A 3 -12.40 -1.43 -20.94
N SER A 4 -12.11 -1.14 -19.67
CA SER A 4 -13.12 -0.62 -18.72
C SER A 4 -13.60 0.79 -19.10
N LYS A 5 -12.66 1.70 -19.39
CA LYS A 5 -12.95 3.11 -19.71
C LYS A 5 -13.83 3.26 -20.96
N THR A 6 -13.52 2.50 -22.00
CA THR A 6 -14.29 2.46 -23.26
C THR A 6 -15.69 1.90 -23.06
N GLN A 7 -15.84 0.97 -22.11
CA GLN A 7 -17.13 0.34 -21.81
C GLN A 7 -18.03 1.26 -20.98
N CYS A 8 -17.49 2.02 -20.02
CA CYS A 8 -18.25 3.04 -19.27
C CYS A 8 -18.82 4.13 -20.18
N ILE A 9 -17.99 4.68 -21.09
CA ILE A 9 -18.43 5.71 -22.05
C ILE A 9 -19.55 5.19 -22.96
N LYS A 10 -19.45 3.93 -23.43
CA LYS A 10 -20.49 3.28 -24.23
C LYS A 10 -21.82 3.08 -23.49
N GLN A 11 -21.79 3.02 -22.15
CA GLN A 11 -22.98 2.92 -21.30
C GLN A 11 -23.53 4.30 -20.88
N GLY A 12 -23.01 5.39 -21.45
CA GLY A 12 -23.45 6.75 -21.13
C GLY A 12 -22.83 7.34 -19.85
N PHE A 13 -21.90 6.63 -19.22
CA PHE A 13 -21.06 7.18 -18.15
C PHE A 13 -19.85 7.88 -18.77
N ASP A 14 -20.08 9.09 -19.27
CA ASP A 14 -19.01 9.97 -19.72
C ASP A 14 -18.41 10.73 -18.53
N TYR A 15 -17.12 11.01 -18.59
CA TYR A 15 -16.45 11.82 -17.58
C TYR A 15 -16.75 13.29 -17.87
N ARG A 16 -16.98 14.08 -16.81
CA ARG A 16 -17.10 15.54 -16.99
C ARG A 16 -15.81 16.08 -17.62
N THR A 17 -15.96 16.83 -18.71
CA THR A 17 -14.85 17.48 -19.43
C THR A 17 -14.63 18.93 -19.00
N ALA A 18 -15.42 19.43 -18.06
CA ALA A 18 -15.34 20.80 -17.54
C ALA A 18 -14.42 20.86 -16.32
N ASP A 19 -13.75 22.00 -16.14
CA ASP A 19 -12.78 22.26 -15.08
C ASP A 19 -13.25 21.74 -13.72
N ASN A 20 -12.36 20.96 -13.10
CA ASN A 20 -12.44 20.55 -11.70
C ASN A 20 -12.28 21.78 -10.79
N ASN A 21 -13.26 22.68 -10.81
CA ASN A 21 -13.27 23.84 -9.94
C ASN A 21 -13.82 23.42 -8.57
N TYR A 22 -12.89 23.13 -7.66
CA TYR A 22 -13.20 22.83 -6.25
C TYR A 22 -13.13 24.07 -5.35
N SER A 23 -13.13 25.29 -5.92
CA SER A 23 -12.99 26.54 -5.15
C SER A 23 -14.01 26.73 -4.03
N ASP A 24 -15.19 26.14 -4.19
CA ASP A 24 -16.30 26.28 -3.24
C ASP A 24 -16.25 25.20 -2.12
N VAL A 25 -15.34 24.23 -2.23
CA VAL A 25 -15.12 23.18 -1.24
C VAL A 25 -14.00 23.61 -0.29
N LYS A 26 -14.35 23.95 0.96
CA LYS A 26 -13.38 24.40 1.97
C LYS A 26 -12.53 23.27 2.55
N SER A 27 -13.11 22.09 2.73
CA SER A 27 -12.44 20.93 3.33
C SER A 27 -13.15 19.64 2.91
N PHE A 28 -12.42 18.54 2.84
CA PHE A 28 -12.94 17.19 2.64
C PHE A 28 -12.54 16.32 3.85
N VAL A 29 -13.51 15.61 4.43
CA VAL A 29 -13.28 14.68 5.54
C VAL A 29 -13.93 13.36 5.19
N GLU A 30 -13.13 12.30 5.10
CA GLU A 30 -13.61 10.95 4.79
C GLU A 30 -13.47 10.06 6.04
N VAL A 31 -14.58 9.42 6.43
CA VAL A 31 -14.58 8.32 7.39
C VAL A 31 -14.60 7.01 6.61
N HIS A 32 -13.78 6.06 7.03
CA HIS A 32 -13.73 4.75 6.39
C HIS A 32 -13.40 3.68 7.42
N ILE A 33 -13.63 2.41 7.10
CA ILE A 33 -13.05 1.31 7.88
C ILE A 33 -11.55 1.21 7.59
N GLU A 34 -10.76 0.70 8.53
CA GLU A 34 -9.30 0.58 8.37
C GLU A 34 -8.90 -0.34 7.21
N GLN A 35 -9.69 -1.40 6.95
CA GLN A 35 -9.38 -2.51 6.03
C GLN A 35 -8.16 -3.36 6.44
N GLY A 36 -7.40 -2.89 7.44
CA GLY A 36 -6.39 -3.64 8.18
C GLY A 36 -6.89 -4.03 9.57
N LYS A 37 -6.00 -4.66 10.35
CA LYS A 37 -6.28 -5.18 11.69
C LYS A 37 -5.54 -4.43 12.79
N VAL A 38 -4.92 -3.29 12.48
CA VAL A 38 -4.03 -2.57 13.40
C VAL A 38 -4.82 -2.02 14.58
N LEU A 39 -5.94 -1.33 14.32
CA LEU A 39 -6.79 -0.78 15.37
C LEU A 39 -7.39 -1.89 16.24
N GLU A 40 -7.87 -2.98 15.66
CA GLU A 40 -8.38 -4.12 16.43
C GLU A 40 -7.29 -4.77 17.29
N THR A 41 -6.11 -5.04 16.71
CA THR A 41 -4.99 -5.71 17.39
C THR A 41 -4.45 -4.85 18.54
N GLU A 42 -4.34 -3.54 18.33
CA GLU A 42 -3.87 -2.59 19.33
C GLU A 42 -4.96 -2.07 20.28
N GLN A 43 -6.19 -2.57 20.12
CA GLN A 43 -7.37 -2.16 20.91
C GLN A 43 -7.59 -0.65 20.87
N LYS A 44 -7.57 -0.09 19.66
CA LYS A 44 -7.83 1.32 19.37
C LYS A 44 -9.18 1.44 18.68
N THR A 45 -9.89 2.53 18.96
CA THR A 45 -11.24 2.76 18.45
C THR A 45 -11.21 3.68 17.24
N ILE A 46 -10.30 4.66 17.20
CA ILE A 46 -10.21 5.64 16.11
C ILE A 46 -8.79 5.71 15.57
N GLY A 47 -8.66 5.49 14.26
CA GLY A 47 -7.46 5.78 13.50
C GLY A 47 -7.46 7.23 13.01
N ILE A 48 -6.48 8.01 13.41
CA ILE A 48 -6.22 9.35 12.90
C ILE A 48 -5.29 9.19 11.70
N VAL A 49 -5.82 9.38 10.50
CA VAL A 49 -5.04 9.09 9.28
C VAL A 49 -4.15 10.27 8.95
N GLU A 50 -2.83 10.08 8.97
CA GLU A 50 -1.85 11.12 8.66
C GLU A 50 -1.61 11.29 7.15
N GLY A 51 -1.94 10.26 6.37
CA GLY A 51 -1.84 10.26 4.92
C GLY A 51 -2.04 8.88 4.31
N ILE A 52 -2.07 8.83 2.99
CA ILE A 52 -2.14 7.61 2.19
C ILE A 52 -0.73 7.31 1.70
N VAL A 53 -0.28 6.06 1.90
CA VAL A 53 1.10 5.64 1.59
C VAL A 53 1.46 5.86 0.13
N GLY A 54 2.73 6.19 -0.12
CA GLY A 54 3.32 6.09 -1.44
C GLY A 54 3.55 4.62 -1.79
N GLN A 55 3.63 4.33 -3.09
CA GLN A 55 3.75 2.98 -3.59
C GLN A 55 4.72 2.91 -4.77
N LYS A 56 5.62 1.93 -4.71
CA LYS A 56 6.44 1.52 -5.85
C LYS A 56 6.16 0.07 -6.20
N ARG A 57 5.88 -0.22 -7.48
CA ARG A 57 5.70 -1.58 -7.97
C ARG A 57 6.64 -1.92 -9.09
N TYR A 58 7.23 -3.11 -8.97
CA TYR A 58 8.22 -3.63 -9.88
C TYR A 58 7.72 -4.90 -10.55
N THR A 59 8.17 -5.13 -11.78
CA THR A 59 8.27 -6.45 -12.38
C THR A 59 9.75 -6.76 -12.56
N ILE A 60 10.23 -7.86 -11.97
CA ILE A 60 11.61 -8.30 -12.06
C ILE A 60 11.64 -9.58 -12.90
N ASN A 61 12.56 -9.65 -13.86
CA ASN A 61 12.84 -10.86 -14.62
C ASN A 61 14.28 -11.29 -14.40
N LEU A 62 14.48 -12.50 -13.86
CA LEU A 62 15.80 -13.10 -13.72
C LEU A 62 15.98 -14.20 -14.77
N LYS A 63 17.09 -14.14 -15.52
CA LYS A 63 17.44 -15.11 -16.56
C LYS A 63 18.73 -15.84 -16.21
N GLY A 64 18.58 -17.11 -15.88
CA GLY A 64 19.65 -18.07 -15.71
C GLY A 64 19.70 -19.06 -16.88
N GLU A 65 19.84 -20.35 -16.56
CA GLU A 65 19.96 -21.41 -17.57
C GLU A 65 19.10 -22.62 -17.18
N ALA A 66 18.16 -22.99 -18.05
CA ALA A 66 17.34 -24.18 -17.86
C ALA A 66 18.17 -25.43 -18.13
N ASN A 67 18.18 -26.37 -17.18
CA ASN A 67 18.96 -27.60 -17.33
C ASN A 67 18.36 -28.76 -16.52
N HIS A 68 18.86 -29.98 -16.71
CA HIS A 68 18.27 -31.17 -16.11
C HIS A 68 18.62 -31.29 -14.61
N ALA A 69 17.59 -31.39 -13.75
CA ALA A 69 17.76 -31.31 -12.30
C ALA A 69 18.64 -32.41 -11.69
N GLY A 70 18.72 -33.59 -12.31
CA GLY A 70 19.51 -34.71 -11.80
C GLY A 70 20.97 -34.75 -12.29
N THR A 71 21.25 -34.18 -13.45
CA THR A 71 22.55 -34.35 -14.13
C THR A 71 23.41 -33.10 -14.10
N THR A 72 22.83 -31.93 -13.83
CA THR A 72 23.58 -30.68 -13.70
C THR A 72 24.13 -30.54 -12.28
N PRO A 73 25.47 -30.60 -12.07
CA PRO A 73 26.09 -30.39 -10.76
C PRO A 73 25.76 -29.02 -10.18
N MET A 74 25.65 -28.92 -8.86
CA MET A 74 25.22 -27.68 -8.17
C MET A 74 26.08 -26.46 -8.51
N GLY A 75 27.40 -26.60 -8.57
CA GLY A 75 28.32 -25.49 -8.86
C GLY A 75 28.26 -24.96 -10.29
N LEU A 76 27.54 -25.64 -11.20
CA LEU A 76 27.37 -25.22 -12.60
C LEU A 76 26.00 -24.60 -12.87
N ARG A 77 25.12 -24.52 -11.87
CA ARG A 77 23.76 -24.01 -12.06
C ARG A 77 23.73 -22.49 -12.08
N ARG A 78 22.87 -21.97 -12.97
CA ARG A 78 22.37 -20.59 -12.98
C ARG A 78 20.88 -20.65 -12.71
N ASP A 79 20.52 -20.97 -11.47
CA ASP A 79 19.14 -21.23 -11.07
C ASP A 79 18.41 -19.93 -10.73
N ALA A 80 17.43 -19.57 -11.56
CA ALA A 80 16.70 -18.32 -11.43
C ALA A 80 15.81 -18.29 -10.17
N VAL A 81 15.25 -19.44 -9.76
CA VAL A 81 14.41 -19.53 -8.56
C VAL A 81 15.24 -19.39 -7.29
N VAL A 82 16.45 -19.96 -7.25
CA VAL A 82 17.37 -19.76 -6.11
C VAL A 82 17.81 -18.30 -5.98
N ALA A 83 18.01 -17.60 -7.10
CA ALA A 83 18.31 -16.17 -7.07
C ALA A 83 17.12 -15.36 -6.52
N PHE A 84 15.91 -15.63 -7.01
CA PHE A 84 14.69 -15.00 -6.48
C PHE A 84 14.50 -15.26 -4.98
N SER A 85 14.66 -16.50 -4.50
CA SER A 85 14.41 -16.82 -3.09
C SER A 85 15.36 -16.05 -2.16
N LYS A 86 16.62 -15.87 -2.57
CA LYS A 86 17.60 -15.08 -1.82
C LYS A 86 17.24 -13.60 -1.78
N ILE A 87 16.79 -13.05 -2.91
CA ILE A 87 16.31 -11.66 -2.99
C ILE A 87 15.10 -11.45 -2.07
N ALA A 88 14.12 -12.35 -2.14
CA ALA A 88 12.90 -12.25 -1.34
C ALA A 88 13.20 -12.29 0.16
N VAL A 89 14.04 -13.23 0.61
CA VAL A 89 14.45 -13.33 2.02
C VAL A 89 15.21 -12.08 2.44
N ALA A 90 16.26 -11.69 1.73
CA ALA A 90 17.10 -10.55 2.11
C ALA A 90 16.31 -9.23 2.21
N LEU A 91 15.40 -8.98 1.29
CA LEU A 91 14.58 -7.77 1.30
C LEU A 91 13.47 -7.82 2.36
N THR A 92 12.92 -8.99 2.66
CA THR A 92 11.94 -9.14 3.74
C THR A 92 12.60 -8.93 5.09
N GLU A 93 13.74 -9.57 5.34
CA GLU A 93 14.54 -9.36 6.57
C GLU A 93 14.92 -7.88 6.72
N ARG A 94 15.34 -7.24 5.63
CA ARG A 94 15.67 -5.81 5.65
C ARG A 94 14.47 -4.91 5.97
N ALA A 95 13.29 -5.23 5.44
CA ALA A 95 12.07 -4.50 5.77
C ALA A 95 11.67 -4.69 7.24
N GLU A 96 11.79 -5.91 7.77
CA GLU A 96 11.54 -6.22 9.19
C GLU A 96 12.51 -5.48 10.12
N GLU A 97 13.78 -5.32 9.73
CA GLU A 97 14.76 -4.51 10.47
C GLU A 97 14.41 -3.02 10.52
N ILE A 98 13.85 -2.48 9.43
CA ILE A 98 13.40 -1.08 9.36
C ILE A 98 12.13 -0.90 10.19
N GLY A 99 11.20 -1.85 10.10
CA GLY A 99 9.95 -1.87 10.85
C GLY A 99 8.85 -1.00 10.25
N ASP A 100 7.76 -0.88 11.00
CA ASP A 100 6.57 -0.14 10.57
C ASP A 100 6.85 1.35 10.36
N PRO A 101 6.22 2.00 9.35
CA PRO A 101 5.14 1.48 8.50
C PRO A 101 5.61 0.91 7.15
N LEU A 102 6.89 0.53 7.01
CA LEU A 102 7.40 -0.05 5.76
C LEU A 102 6.81 -1.43 5.50
N VAL A 103 6.30 -1.62 4.28
CA VAL A 103 5.85 -2.94 3.82
C VAL A 103 6.44 -3.26 2.46
N ILE A 104 6.83 -4.52 2.28
CA ILE A 104 7.23 -5.10 1.01
C ILE A 104 6.48 -6.41 0.79
N THR A 105 6.06 -6.69 -0.44
CA THR A 105 5.33 -7.92 -0.76
C THR A 105 5.74 -8.48 -2.11
N PHE A 106 5.96 -9.80 -2.15
CA PHE A 106 6.25 -10.57 -3.36
C PHE A 106 4.98 -11.33 -3.81
N GLY A 107 4.02 -10.59 -4.38
CA GLY A 107 2.66 -11.09 -4.62
C GLY A 107 2.49 -12.02 -5.83
N ARG A 108 3.45 -12.06 -6.76
CA ARG A 108 3.42 -12.90 -7.97
C ARG A 108 4.80 -13.47 -8.24
N VAL A 109 4.88 -14.76 -8.54
CA VAL A 109 6.11 -15.48 -8.88
C VAL A 109 5.81 -16.52 -9.96
N ASP A 110 6.45 -16.37 -11.11
CA ASP A 110 6.21 -17.18 -12.30
C ASP A 110 7.55 -17.79 -12.80
N PRO A 111 7.96 -18.97 -12.30
CA PRO A 111 9.13 -19.68 -12.81
C PRO A 111 8.87 -20.25 -14.20
N VAL A 112 9.92 -20.41 -15.01
CA VAL A 112 9.87 -21.08 -16.31
C VAL A 112 11.01 -22.11 -16.39
N PRO A 113 10.73 -23.38 -16.77
CA PRO A 113 9.43 -23.92 -17.24
C PRO A 113 8.49 -24.40 -16.13
N ASN A 114 8.77 -24.11 -14.86
CA ASN A 114 7.98 -24.55 -13.69
C ASN A 114 7.74 -26.07 -13.63
N THR A 115 8.79 -26.86 -13.88
CA THR A 115 8.72 -28.33 -13.93
C THR A 115 9.67 -28.93 -12.89
N VAL A 116 9.20 -29.91 -12.12
CA VAL A 116 9.91 -30.47 -10.95
C VAL A 116 11.32 -31.00 -11.23
N ASN A 117 11.59 -31.49 -12.44
CA ASN A 117 12.87 -32.10 -12.83
C ASN A 117 13.74 -31.17 -13.70
N VAL A 118 13.46 -29.87 -13.71
CA VAL A 118 14.22 -28.88 -14.48
C VAL A 118 14.69 -27.77 -13.56
N VAL A 119 15.98 -27.43 -13.63
CA VAL A 119 16.55 -26.21 -13.04
C VAL A 119 15.88 -25.02 -13.73
N PRO A 120 15.19 -24.11 -13.03
CA PRO A 120 14.50 -22.99 -13.66
C PRO A 120 15.49 -22.02 -14.32
N GLY A 121 15.32 -21.82 -15.62
CA GLY A 121 16.16 -20.90 -16.40
C GLY A 121 15.67 -19.46 -16.36
N GLU A 122 14.42 -19.22 -15.96
CA GLU A 122 13.86 -17.88 -15.83
C GLU A 122 12.84 -17.84 -14.70
N VAL A 123 12.73 -16.68 -14.04
CA VAL A 123 11.61 -16.38 -13.14
C VAL A 123 11.24 -14.92 -13.28
N THR A 124 9.94 -14.66 -13.42
CA THR A 124 9.39 -13.30 -13.34
C THR A 124 8.63 -13.16 -12.02
N PHE A 125 8.85 -12.09 -11.29
CA PHE A 125 8.13 -11.83 -10.04
C PHE A 125 7.82 -10.35 -9.85
N SER A 126 6.84 -10.05 -9.00
CA SER A 126 6.46 -8.67 -8.66
C SER A 126 6.99 -8.28 -7.28
N ILE A 127 7.31 -7.00 -7.12
CA ILE A 127 7.51 -6.39 -5.79
C ILE A 127 6.50 -5.25 -5.64
N ASP A 128 5.77 -5.20 -4.52
CA ASP A 128 4.93 -4.08 -4.08
C ASP A 128 5.53 -3.54 -2.78
N CYS A 129 6.04 -2.31 -2.80
CA CYS A 129 6.64 -1.65 -1.64
C CYS A 129 5.88 -0.36 -1.34
N ARG A 130 5.58 -0.10 -0.06
CA ARG A 130 4.84 1.10 0.36
C ARG A 130 5.43 1.72 1.62
N HIS A 131 5.34 3.05 1.68
CA HIS A 131 5.72 3.81 2.85
C HIS A 131 5.06 5.20 2.83
N ILE A 132 4.80 5.79 4.00
CA ILE A 132 4.19 7.12 4.10
C ILE A 132 5.21 8.27 3.90
N ASN A 133 6.46 8.05 4.30
CA ASN A 133 7.56 8.97 4.04
C ASN A 133 8.19 8.67 2.68
N GLN A 134 8.14 9.65 1.78
CA GLN A 134 8.71 9.57 0.42
C GLN A 134 10.22 9.27 0.43
N ALA A 135 10.99 9.91 1.32
CA ALA A 135 12.44 9.75 1.35
C ALA A 135 12.85 8.33 1.76
N GLU A 136 12.13 7.75 2.72
CA GLU A 136 12.34 6.36 3.15
C GLU A 136 11.90 5.37 2.08
N LEU A 137 10.80 5.65 1.35
CA LEU A 137 10.39 4.84 0.21
C LEU A 137 11.45 4.84 -0.91
N ASP A 138 12.01 6.01 -1.24
CA ASP A 138 13.05 6.15 -2.25
C ASP A 138 14.37 5.50 -1.80
N GLN A 139 14.70 5.60 -0.52
CA GLN A 139 15.86 4.92 0.04
C GLN A 139 15.72 3.40 -0.07
N PHE A 140 14.60 2.84 0.38
CA PHE A 140 14.38 1.40 0.33
C PHE A 140 14.25 0.89 -1.11
N ALA A 141 13.70 1.69 -2.04
CA ALA A 141 13.75 1.41 -3.47
C ALA A 141 15.18 1.24 -4.00
N ALA A 142 16.10 2.12 -3.60
CA ALA A 142 17.51 1.99 -3.96
C ALA A 142 18.16 0.74 -3.33
N GLU A 143 17.76 0.34 -2.13
CA GLU A 143 18.18 -0.91 -1.48
C GLU A 143 17.67 -2.14 -2.25
N ILE A 144 16.41 -2.13 -2.74
CA ILE A 144 15.83 -3.17 -3.62
C ILE A 144 16.69 -3.33 -4.88
N ASP A 145 16.94 -2.23 -5.59
CA ASP A 145 17.76 -2.20 -6.79
C ASP A 145 19.16 -2.79 -6.57
N THR A 146 19.78 -2.42 -5.46
CA THR A 146 21.14 -2.86 -5.10
C THR A 146 21.15 -4.36 -4.76
N CYS A 147 20.21 -4.82 -3.94
CA CYS A 147 20.06 -6.21 -3.53
C CYS A 147 19.87 -7.14 -4.73
N ILE A 148 18.95 -6.78 -5.65
CA ILE A 148 18.69 -7.57 -6.86
C ILE A 148 19.94 -7.69 -7.71
N LYS A 149 20.63 -6.57 -7.99
CA LYS A 149 21.85 -6.55 -8.81
C LYS A 149 22.97 -7.36 -8.18
N GLN A 150 23.16 -7.24 -6.86
CA GLN A 150 24.18 -7.98 -6.13
C GLN A 150 23.92 -9.50 -6.18
N ILE A 151 22.74 -9.95 -5.76
CA ILE A 151 22.41 -11.37 -5.69
C ILE A 151 22.41 -11.99 -7.09
N SER A 152 21.89 -11.27 -8.10
CA SER A 152 21.89 -11.76 -9.49
C SER A 152 23.31 -12.02 -9.98
N LYS A 153 24.24 -11.09 -9.71
CA LYS A 153 25.66 -11.26 -10.03
C LYS A 153 26.28 -12.45 -9.30
N GLU A 154 26.01 -12.62 -8.01
CA GLU A 154 26.51 -13.74 -7.21
C GLU A 154 25.99 -15.10 -7.69
N GLN A 155 24.73 -15.18 -8.13
CA GLN A 155 24.15 -16.40 -8.70
C GLN A 155 24.52 -16.60 -10.18
N GLY A 156 25.06 -15.58 -10.84
CA GLY A 156 25.38 -15.59 -12.27
C GLY A 156 24.14 -15.63 -13.16
N VAL A 157 23.05 -15.00 -12.73
CA VAL A 157 21.84 -14.78 -13.53
C VAL A 157 21.80 -13.33 -14.01
N ALA A 158 21.28 -13.09 -15.20
CA ALA A 158 20.96 -11.73 -15.64
C ALA A 158 19.67 -11.26 -14.95
N CYS A 159 19.55 -9.95 -14.72
CA CYS A 159 18.35 -9.34 -14.17
C CYS A 159 17.88 -8.18 -15.05
N ASP A 160 16.57 -8.09 -15.21
CA ASP A 160 15.85 -6.94 -15.76
C ASP A 160 14.87 -6.43 -14.71
N ILE A 161 14.88 -5.12 -14.49
CA ILE A 161 14.14 -4.44 -13.41
C ILE A 161 13.26 -3.38 -14.05
N ASP A 162 11.95 -3.59 -14.00
CA ASP A 162 10.95 -2.66 -14.52
C ASP A 162 10.12 -2.04 -13.38
N LEU A 163 10.42 -0.79 -13.03
CA LEU A 163 9.62 0.02 -12.11
C LEU A 163 8.49 0.69 -12.90
N TRP A 164 7.31 0.07 -12.89
CA TRP A 164 6.18 0.49 -13.72
C TRP A 164 5.16 1.36 -12.97
N MET A 165 5.27 1.46 -11.64
CA MET A 165 4.46 2.35 -10.81
C MET A 165 5.34 2.99 -9.75
N ASP A 166 5.28 4.32 -9.68
CA ASP A 166 5.98 5.15 -8.72
C ASP A 166 5.05 6.29 -8.32
N GLU A 167 4.30 6.09 -7.24
CA GLU A 167 3.32 7.03 -6.72
C GLU A 167 3.78 7.59 -5.37
N ALA A 168 3.82 8.91 -5.27
CA ALA A 168 4.16 9.60 -4.03
C ALA A 168 3.04 9.48 -2.98
N PRO A 169 3.38 9.48 -1.68
CA PRO A 169 2.40 9.51 -0.61
C PRO A 169 1.57 10.79 -0.70
N THR A 170 0.31 10.70 -0.27
CA THR A 170 -0.59 11.85 -0.18
C THR A 170 -0.89 12.14 1.29
N LEU A 171 -0.26 13.17 1.83
CA LEU A 171 -0.44 13.58 3.22
C LEU A 171 -1.79 14.27 3.43
N MET A 172 -2.38 14.04 4.60
CA MET A 172 -3.58 14.76 5.03
C MET A 172 -3.20 16.17 5.53
N ASP A 173 -4.15 17.09 5.47
CA ASP A 173 -3.99 18.46 5.96
C ASP A 173 -3.77 18.47 7.48
N GLU A 174 -2.63 18.99 7.94
CA GLU A 174 -2.22 18.95 9.35
C GLU A 174 -3.24 19.61 10.28
N ARG A 175 -3.90 20.69 9.84
CA ARG A 175 -4.92 21.37 10.64
C ARG A 175 -6.13 20.46 10.81
N LEU A 176 -6.61 19.83 9.74
CA LEU A 176 -7.74 18.90 9.79
C LEU A 176 -7.43 17.64 10.59
N VAL A 177 -6.21 17.09 10.46
CA VAL A 177 -5.72 15.99 11.32
C VAL A 177 -5.75 16.40 12.79
N GLY A 178 -5.35 17.64 13.11
CA GLY A 178 -5.45 18.20 14.45
C GLY A 178 -6.90 18.28 14.97
N GLU A 179 -7.85 18.67 14.13
CA GLU A 179 -9.28 18.70 14.50
C GLU A 179 -9.86 17.30 14.72
N ILE A 180 -9.52 16.33 13.88
CA ILE A 180 -9.88 14.92 14.09
C ILE A 180 -9.28 14.41 15.39
N THR A 181 -8.00 14.72 15.67
CA THR A 181 -7.32 14.31 16.91
C THR A 181 -8.08 14.81 18.13
N LYS A 182 -8.39 16.10 18.20
CA LYS A 182 -9.14 16.69 19.33
C LYS A 182 -10.51 16.04 19.50
N ALA A 183 -11.26 15.87 18.42
CA ALA A 183 -12.59 15.27 18.45
C ALA A 183 -12.53 13.80 18.90
N ALA A 184 -11.58 13.03 18.39
CA ALA A 184 -11.36 11.64 18.79
C ALA A 184 -11.00 11.53 20.29
N GLU A 185 -10.06 12.33 20.77
CA GLU A 185 -9.68 12.38 22.18
C GLU A 185 -10.85 12.72 23.10
N GLN A 186 -11.78 13.59 22.66
CA GLN A 186 -12.99 13.92 23.43
C GLN A 186 -14.02 12.78 23.46
N VAL A 187 -14.16 12.02 22.37
CA VAL A 187 -15.21 11.01 22.20
C VAL A 187 -14.82 9.64 22.74
N VAL A 188 -13.56 9.24 22.54
CA VAL A 188 -13.05 7.91 22.93
C VAL A 188 -11.88 7.98 23.92
N GLY A 189 -11.23 9.13 24.07
CA GLY A 189 -10.02 9.27 24.89
C GLY A 189 -8.74 9.03 24.11
N GLN A 190 -7.67 9.71 24.52
CA GLN A 190 -6.36 9.65 23.85
C GLN A 190 -5.78 8.24 23.78
N ALA A 191 -5.99 7.42 24.81
CA ALA A 191 -5.49 6.05 24.85
C ALA A 191 -6.09 5.15 23.76
N ASP A 192 -7.28 5.50 23.25
CA ASP A 192 -8.03 4.71 22.26
C ASP A 192 -7.87 5.27 20.83
N CYS A 193 -6.99 6.26 20.66
CA CYS A 193 -6.64 6.84 19.37
C CYS A 193 -5.29 6.28 18.87
N LYS A 194 -5.12 6.19 17.55
CA LYS A 194 -3.84 5.88 16.92
C LYS A 194 -3.62 6.73 15.67
N VAL A 195 -2.49 7.42 15.61
CA VAL A 195 -2.02 8.02 14.35
C VAL A 195 -1.46 6.91 13.47
N MET A 196 -1.92 6.84 12.23
CA MET A 196 -1.52 5.80 11.29
C MET A 196 -1.66 6.25 9.83
N PRO A 197 -0.91 5.66 8.89
CA PRO A 197 -1.17 5.85 7.47
C PRO A 197 -2.32 4.96 6.99
N SER A 198 -2.97 5.34 5.90
CA SER A 198 -3.78 4.41 5.12
C SER A 198 -2.89 3.65 4.14
N GLY A 199 -2.93 2.32 4.24
CA GLY A 199 -2.29 1.42 3.28
C GLY A 199 -3.07 1.26 1.97
N ALA A 200 -4.33 1.70 1.91
CA ALA A 200 -5.22 1.58 0.76
C ALA A 200 -5.43 2.94 0.07
N GLY A 201 -5.78 2.89 -1.22
CA GLY A 201 -6.13 4.11 -1.96
C GLY A 201 -7.57 4.53 -1.65
N HIS A 202 -7.80 5.83 -1.51
CA HIS A 202 -9.12 6.43 -1.24
C HIS A 202 -9.36 7.65 -2.11
N ASP A 203 -10.61 8.08 -2.24
CA ASP A 203 -10.94 9.33 -2.95
C ASP A 203 -10.23 10.54 -2.30
N SER A 204 -9.97 10.49 -0.99
CA SER A 204 -9.13 11.47 -0.29
C SER A 204 -7.78 11.73 -0.97
N GLN A 205 -7.14 10.73 -1.58
CA GLN A 205 -5.86 10.93 -2.29
C GLN A 205 -6.00 11.84 -3.53
N ILE A 206 -7.21 11.90 -4.09
CA ILE A 206 -7.53 12.76 -5.22
C ILE A 206 -7.90 14.15 -4.71
N PHE A 207 -8.75 14.24 -3.69
CA PHE A 207 -9.19 15.51 -3.10
C PHE A 207 -8.04 16.31 -2.47
N ALA A 208 -7.10 15.64 -1.81
CA ALA A 208 -5.95 16.28 -1.16
C ALA A 208 -5.05 17.08 -2.11
N LYS A 209 -5.15 16.85 -3.43
CA LYS A 209 -4.44 17.63 -4.46
C LYS A 209 -5.06 19.02 -4.69
N TYR A 210 -6.29 19.23 -4.25
CA TYR A 210 -7.09 20.41 -4.58
C TYR A 210 -7.68 21.11 -3.37
N VAL A 211 -8.01 20.39 -2.30
CA VAL A 211 -8.65 20.94 -1.11
C VAL A 211 -8.04 20.34 0.16
N PRO A 212 -8.01 21.08 1.29
CA PRO A 212 -7.65 20.55 2.59
C PRO A 212 -8.45 19.27 2.87
N THR A 213 -7.75 18.16 3.10
CA THR A 213 -8.36 16.84 3.17
C THR A 213 -7.85 16.09 4.39
N ALA A 214 -8.73 15.40 5.12
CA ALA A 214 -8.33 14.49 6.17
C ALA A 214 -9.20 13.23 6.18
N MET A 215 -8.66 12.19 6.81
CA MET A 215 -9.29 10.89 6.91
C MET A 215 -9.29 10.41 8.35
N MET A 216 -10.28 9.57 8.69
CA MET A 216 -10.29 8.83 9.94
C MET A 216 -10.80 7.41 9.73
N PHE A 217 -10.27 6.49 10.52
CA PHE A 217 -10.63 5.09 10.48
C PHE A 217 -11.39 4.63 11.73
N VAL A 218 -12.25 3.64 11.51
CA VAL A 218 -12.77 2.73 12.53
C VAL A 218 -12.23 1.31 12.27
N PRO A 219 -12.16 0.42 13.28
CA PRO A 219 -11.56 -0.90 13.14
C PRO A 219 -12.31 -1.79 12.15
N SER A 220 -11.62 -2.76 11.55
CA SER A 220 -12.22 -3.87 10.80
C SER A 220 -11.99 -5.17 11.56
N ILE A 221 -13.03 -5.98 11.77
CA ILE A 221 -12.91 -7.27 12.47
C ILE A 221 -11.99 -8.19 11.67
N ASN A 222 -10.95 -8.71 12.32
CA ASN A 222 -9.87 -9.50 11.72
C ASN A 222 -9.12 -8.81 10.56
N GLY A 223 -9.33 -7.50 10.35
CA GLY A 223 -8.81 -6.76 9.18
C GLY A 223 -9.23 -7.32 7.83
N VAL A 224 -10.43 -7.91 7.76
CA VAL A 224 -10.98 -8.43 6.51
C VAL A 224 -11.59 -7.28 5.71
N SER A 225 -11.24 -7.17 4.42
CA SER A 225 -11.90 -6.26 3.47
C SER A 225 -11.95 -6.87 2.07
N HIS A 226 -12.82 -6.35 1.21
CA HIS A 226 -13.13 -6.91 -0.13
C HIS A 226 -13.62 -8.36 -0.08
N ASN A 227 -14.27 -8.72 1.01
CA ASN A 227 -14.85 -10.04 1.27
C ASN A 227 -16.24 -9.83 1.88
N VAL A 228 -17.16 -10.76 1.63
CA VAL A 228 -18.51 -10.77 2.24
C VAL A 228 -18.49 -10.88 3.77
N GLU A 229 -17.36 -11.31 4.34
CA GLU A 229 -17.11 -11.38 5.78
C GLU A 229 -16.57 -10.06 6.37
N GLU A 230 -16.46 -8.99 5.57
CA GLU A 230 -16.08 -7.65 6.04
C GLU A 230 -17.11 -7.14 7.06
N GLU A 231 -16.65 -6.88 8.29
CA GLU A 231 -17.51 -6.45 9.40
C GLU A 231 -16.77 -5.48 10.32
N THR A 232 -17.51 -4.52 10.89
CA THR A 232 -17.06 -3.61 11.95
C THR A 232 -18.11 -3.61 13.05
N LYS A 233 -17.70 -3.59 14.32
CA LYS A 233 -18.64 -3.58 15.44
C LYS A 233 -19.50 -2.32 15.39
N LEU A 234 -20.78 -2.47 15.72
CA LEU A 234 -21.71 -1.35 15.72
C LEU A 234 -21.24 -0.19 16.62
N ASP A 235 -20.69 -0.50 17.79
CA ASP A 235 -20.17 0.51 18.72
C ASP A 235 -19.04 1.34 18.09
N ASP A 236 -18.13 0.69 17.35
CA ASP A 236 -17.02 1.37 16.66
C ASP A 236 -17.56 2.28 15.54
N LEU A 237 -18.57 1.83 14.78
CA LEU A 237 -19.23 2.66 13.76
C LEU A 237 -19.89 3.89 14.39
N VAL A 238 -20.58 3.72 15.53
CA VAL A 238 -21.20 4.83 16.26
C VAL A 238 -20.13 5.81 16.73
N LYS A 239 -19.01 5.33 17.28
CA LYS A 239 -17.88 6.19 17.67
C LYS A 239 -17.26 6.94 16.50
N GLY A 240 -17.08 6.29 15.35
CA GLY A 240 -16.63 6.96 14.13
C GLY A 240 -17.55 8.10 13.70
N ILE A 241 -18.87 7.88 13.73
CA ILE A 241 -19.87 8.90 13.40
C ILE A 241 -19.88 10.03 14.45
N GLU A 242 -19.72 9.72 15.74
CA GLU A 242 -19.66 10.72 16.81
C GLU A 242 -18.49 11.68 16.62
N VAL A 243 -17.30 11.16 16.29
CA VAL A 243 -16.11 11.96 15.98
C VAL A 243 -16.32 12.77 14.69
N LEU A 244 -16.77 12.14 13.61
CA LEU A 244 -17.04 12.84 12.34
C LEU A 244 -18.03 14.00 12.55
N LYS A 245 -19.09 13.78 13.31
CA LYS A 245 -20.08 14.82 13.64
C LYS A 245 -19.42 16.01 14.35
N GLN A 246 -18.55 15.78 15.33
CA GLN A 246 -17.84 16.85 16.03
C GLN A 246 -16.92 17.63 15.08
N VAL A 247 -16.15 16.93 14.25
CA VAL A 247 -15.25 17.56 13.25
C VAL A 247 -16.05 18.42 12.28
N LEU A 248 -17.12 17.89 11.70
CA LEU A 248 -17.96 18.64 10.77
C LEU A 248 -18.66 19.82 11.45
N TYR A 249 -19.05 19.70 12.72
CA TYR A 249 -19.59 20.82 13.49
C TYR A 249 -18.56 21.92 13.65
N GLN A 250 -17.33 21.59 14.06
CA GLN A 250 -16.22 22.55 14.19
C GLN A 250 -15.95 23.27 12.88
N LEU A 251 -15.92 22.53 11.76
CA LEU A 251 -15.56 23.09 10.45
C LEU A 251 -16.67 23.93 9.80
N ALA A 252 -17.93 23.74 10.20
CA ALA A 252 -19.08 24.37 9.55
C ALA A 252 -19.84 25.38 10.43
N TYR A 253 -19.77 25.25 11.75
CA TYR A 253 -20.54 26.05 12.70
C TYR A 253 -19.70 26.86 13.68
N GLU A 254 -18.38 26.65 13.73
CA GLU A 254 -17.46 27.44 14.55
C GLU A 254 -16.50 28.24 13.64
N GLU A 255 -16.16 29.47 14.07
CA GLU A 255 -15.32 30.41 13.30
C GLU A 255 -13.81 30.10 13.38
#